data_AF-A0A977KUP8-F1
#
_entry.id   AF-A0A977KUP8-F1
#
_cell.length_a   1.000
_cell.length_b   1.000
_cell.length_c   1.000
_cell.angle_alpha   90.00
_cell.angle_beta   90.00
_cell.angle_gamma   90.00
#
_symmetry.space_group_name_H-M   'P 1'
#
loop_
_entity.id
_entity.type
_entity.pdbx_description
1 polymer ?
#
loop_
_entity_poly.entity_id
_entity_poly.type
_entity_poly.pdbx_seq_one_letter_code
_entity_poly.pdbx_strand_id
1 'polypeptide(L)'
;MTHFINHPKFKHFLGQIRKSIDNLTIPPKRRILGVACGTMFMAVGLDQFFADQTPLARSLFFPDFSGDDNVPEVPSHFEDTVDKDGSPVGRLLTEREREKILLILGESPRRKSSFVPGPQPPLMILHDTAGQLSREELLNRRQYTRSPLGDGIAVYVPREGKPIITRPEFFTSYRPTATAYEKGLDFMSESDRNRQLRQVWNAASPKARQKAIQQVIASLKERPPDLANRTALWFNAASDSAFDAYLADHPHQVDGGKTTAIWAIAGLCSQVLSQEQQAKQWAASPQTVKPLINACRRVNPLLQANRTRLASSVNVEIVQMEGSDCFVNDAEVNAFNAIADDAHKLSSGRAIPLETLSRRAYTENQYESLARLYLKIALEAGRFPQMVTHYWLDQGNGKIIGTHCDPRGLKVTELYQKIGRYLNHPEGILYGLKPSYGRSPEKGHNVWWADRIMGDMAPPTETAQISGSP
;
A
#
# COMPACT_ATOMS: atom_id res chain seq x y z
N MET A 1 -10.17 35.04 1.71
CA MET A 1 -10.87 34.25 2.75
C MET A 1 -11.40 35.09 3.92
N THR A 2 -10.74 36.18 4.33
CA THR A 2 -11.20 37.08 5.41
C THR A 2 -12.42 37.96 5.08
N HIS A 3 -12.83 38.07 3.81
CA HIS A 3 -14.04 38.83 3.41
C HIS A 3 -15.35 38.04 3.43
N PHE A 4 -15.32 36.70 3.54
CA PHE A 4 -16.54 35.87 3.51
C PHE A 4 -17.21 35.78 4.89
N ILE A 5 -16.43 35.86 5.97
CA ILE A 5 -16.91 35.68 7.36
C ILE A 5 -17.69 36.92 7.87
N ASN A 6 -17.45 38.10 7.28
CA ASN A 6 -18.11 39.35 7.70
C ASN A 6 -19.37 39.70 6.90
N HIS A 7 -19.83 38.82 6.00
CA HIS A 7 -21.03 39.10 5.22
C HIS A 7 -22.30 39.08 6.10
N PRO A 8 -23.14 40.14 6.10
CA PRO A 8 -24.29 40.28 7.01
C PRO A 8 -25.28 39.11 6.93
N LYS A 9 -25.49 38.56 5.73
CA LYS A 9 -26.38 37.40 5.53
C LYS A 9 -25.84 36.12 6.19
N PHE A 10 -24.51 35.96 6.26
CA PHE A 10 -23.89 34.81 6.88
C PHE A 10 -23.96 34.88 8.41
N LYS A 11 -23.76 36.08 8.99
CA LYS A 11 -23.99 36.31 10.43
C LYS A 11 -25.46 36.12 10.82
N HIS A 12 -26.40 36.54 9.97
CA HIS A 12 -27.82 36.31 10.21
C HIS A 12 -28.17 34.81 10.19
N PHE A 13 -27.64 34.06 9.23
CA PHE A 13 -27.82 32.61 9.13
C PHE A 13 -27.28 31.85 10.36
N LEU A 14 -26.05 32.17 10.81
CA LEU A 14 -25.49 31.58 12.03
C LEU A 14 -26.29 31.96 13.29
N GLY A 15 -26.84 33.17 13.34
CA GLY A 15 -27.74 33.61 14.42
C GLY A 15 -29.05 32.82 14.46
N GLN A 16 -29.60 32.42 13.31
CA GLN A 16 -30.81 31.58 13.26
C GLN A 16 -30.52 30.14 13.70
N ILE A 17 -29.39 29.57 13.27
CA ILE A 17 -28.97 28.22 13.70
C ILE A 17 -28.80 28.16 15.22
N ARG A 18 -28.13 29.17 15.81
CA ARG A 18 -27.93 29.23 17.27
C ARG A 18 -29.26 29.33 18.03
N LYS A 19 -30.20 30.16 17.56
CA LYS A 19 -31.55 30.24 18.14
C LYS A 19 -32.35 28.94 18.00
N SER A 20 -32.16 28.17 16.92
CA SER A 20 -32.80 26.86 16.76
C SER A 20 -32.21 25.80 17.68
N ILE A 21 -30.92 25.87 18.00
CA ILE A 21 -30.25 24.94 18.92
C ILE A 21 -30.61 25.27 20.38
N ASP A 22 -30.64 26.54 20.75
CA ASP A 22 -30.94 26.99 22.11
C ASP A 22 -32.42 26.73 22.52
N ASN A 23 -33.32 26.53 21.54
CA ASN A 23 -34.73 26.22 21.76
C ASN A 23 -35.04 24.71 21.83
N LEU A 24 -34.05 23.82 21.71
CA LEU A 24 -34.24 22.38 21.84
C LEU A 24 -33.99 21.93 23.28
N THR A 25 -34.99 22.10 24.15
CA THR A 25 -35.07 21.45 25.46
C THR A 25 -35.89 20.16 25.36
N ILE A 26 -35.24 18.98 25.50
CA ILE A 26 -35.96 17.70 25.65
C ILE A 26 -35.36 16.88 26.81
N PRO A 27 -36.16 16.47 27.82
CA PRO A 27 -35.76 15.62 28.93
C PRO A 27 -35.90 14.11 28.61
N PRO A 28 -35.41 13.19 29.48
CA PRO A 28 -35.17 11.80 29.08
C PRO A 28 -36.31 10.85 29.47
N LYS A 29 -36.79 10.03 28.52
CA LYS A 29 -37.01 8.55 28.59
C LYS A 29 -38.17 8.04 27.69
N ARG A 30 -37.87 6.90 27.03
CA ARG A 30 -38.73 5.81 26.49
C ARG A 30 -39.63 6.03 25.25
N ARG A 31 -39.15 5.41 24.15
CA ARG A 31 -39.78 4.46 23.19
C ARG A 31 -41.02 4.84 22.34
N ILE A 32 -40.77 4.78 21.03
CA ILE A 32 -41.53 4.14 19.91
C ILE A 32 -42.99 4.57 19.69
N LEU A 33 -43.29 5.25 18.56
CA LEU A 33 -43.92 4.70 17.33
C LEU A 33 -44.09 5.83 16.27
N GLY A 34 -44.14 5.46 14.98
CA GLY A 34 -43.93 6.33 13.80
C GLY A 34 -44.92 7.48 13.55
N VAL A 35 -44.59 8.38 12.60
CA VAL A 35 -45.03 8.32 11.19
C VAL A 35 -44.52 9.57 10.42
N ALA A 36 -44.02 9.29 9.21
CA ALA A 36 -43.89 10.11 8.00
C ALA A 36 -44.15 11.63 8.05
N CYS A 37 -43.11 12.41 7.69
CA CYS A 37 -43.11 13.49 6.68
C CYS A 37 -41.78 14.25 6.77
N GLY A 38 -40.85 14.06 5.82
CA GLY A 38 -39.60 14.82 5.86
C GLY A 38 -38.49 14.46 4.87
N THR A 39 -38.68 13.50 3.96
CA THR A 39 -37.64 13.07 3.00
C THR A 39 -38.08 13.17 1.55
N MET A 40 -38.54 14.36 1.14
CA MET A 40 -38.79 14.65 -0.28
C MET A 40 -38.19 15.98 -0.79
N PHE A 41 -37.33 16.66 -0.01
CA PHE A 41 -36.75 17.95 -0.44
C PHE A 41 -35.23 18.10 -0.34
N MET A 42 -34.45 17.03 -0.06
CA MET A 42 -32.98 17.08 -0.07
C MET A 42 -32.34 16.03 -0.97
N ALA A 43 -32.86 15.83 -2.18
CA ALA A 43 -32.26 14.91 -3.16
C ALA A 43 -32.15 15.46 -4.61
N VAL A 44 -32.46 16.73 -4.86
CA VAL A 44 -32.40 17.29 -6.24
C VAL A 44 -31.70 18.67 -6.32
N GLY A 45 -31.10 19.17 -5.23
CA GLY A 45 -30.70 20.57 -5.14
C GLY A 45 -29.20 20.89 -5.10
N LEU A 46 -28.30 19.91 -5.12
CA LEU A 46 -26.85 20.16 -4.94
C LEU A 46 -25.98 19.72 -6.12
N ASP A 47 -26.46 18.84 -7.00
CA ASP A 47 -25.70 18.39 -8.18
C ASP A 47 -25.77 19.37 -9.36
N GLN A 48 -26.82 20.21 -9.44
CA GLN A 48 -26.96 21.20 -10.52
C GLN A 48 -26.13 22.48 -10.28
N PHE A 49 -25.76 22.77 -9.03
CA PHE A 49 -25.04 24.00 -8.68
C PHE A 49 -23.54 23.95 -9.04
N PHE A 50 -22.96 22.75 -9.18
CA PHE A 50 -21.58 22.57 -9.65
C PHE A 50 -21.47 22.28 -11.16
N ALA A 51 -22.58 22.12 -11.86
CA ALA A 51 -22.59 21.79 -13.28
C ALA A 51 -22.38 23.00 -14.22
N ASP A 52 -22.60 24.24 -13.75
CA ASP A 52 -22.63 25.45 -14.61
C ASP A 52 -21.45 26.42 -14.43
N GLN A 53 -20.34 26.02 -13.80
CA GLN A 53 -19.13 26.86 -13.71
C GLN A 53 -18.15 26.57 -14.87
N THR A 54 -18.42 27.22 -16.00
CA THR A 54 -17.56 27.69 -17.13
C THR A 54 -16.43 26.81 -17.73
N PRO A 55 -16.15 26.92 -19.05
CA PRO A 55 -15.08 26.21 -19.76
C PRO A 55 -13.66 26.40 -19.19
N LEU A 56 -13.43 27.44 -18.38
CA LEU A 56 -12.12 27.77 -17.80
C LEU A 56 -11.66 26.78 -16.72
N ALA A 57 -12.60 26.13 -16.01
CA ALA A 57 -12.26 25.10 -15.02
C ALA A 57 -11.79 23.80 -15.68
N ARG A 58 -12.25 23.52 -16.90
CA ARG A 58 -11.91 22.28 -17.62
C ARG A 58 -10.44 22.26 -18.09
N SER A 59 -9.86 23.41 -18.43
CA SER A 59 -8.47 23.51 -18.87
C SER A 59 -7.46 23.56 -17.72
N LEU A 60 -7.89 23.88 -16.49
CA LEU A 60 -7.01 23.96 -15.31
C LEU A 60 -6.88 22.63 -14.54
N PHE A 61 -7.83 21.70 -14.70
CA PHE A 61 -7.82 20.41 -13.99
C PHE A 61 -7.59 19.18 -14.88
N PHE A 62 -7.55 19.35 -16.20
CA PHE A 62 -7.29 18.27 -17.14
C PHE A 62 -6.28 18.74 -18.20
N PRO A 63 -4.96 18.64 -17.94
CA PRO A 63 -4.02 18.67 -19.04
C PRO A 63 -4.34 17.49 -19.96
N ASP A 64 -4.32 17.73 -21.27
CA ASP A 64 -4.43 16.69 -22.29
C ASP A 64 -3.43 15.58 -21.98
N PHE A 65 -3.92 14.45 -21.50
CA PHE A 65 -3.16 13.21 -21.46
C PHE A 65 -3.08 12.70 -22.89
N SER A 66 -2.09 13.21 -23.64
CA SER A 66 -1.59 12.55 -24.83
C SER A 66 -1.17 11.14 -24.43
N GLY A 67 -1.76 10.15 -25.10
CA GLY A 67 -1.54 8.74 -24.83
C GLY A 67 -0.15 8.27 -25.23
N ASP A 68 0.86 8.65 -24.45
CA ASP A 68 2.12 7.93 -24.43
C ASP A 68 1.95 6.66 -23.58
N ASP A 69 2.24 5.52 -24.21
CA ASP A 69 2.27 4.17 -23.63
C ASP A 69 3.37 3.98 -22.56
N ASN A 70 3.86 5.07 -21.95
CA ASN A 70 4.84 5.01 -20.88
C ASN A 70 4.13 4.65 -19.58
N VAL A 71 4.06 3.35 -19.29
CA VAL A 71 3.94 2.87 -17.91
C VAL A 71 5.09 3.52 -17.14
N PRO A 72 4.83 4.38 -16.13
CA PRO A 72 5.91 4.97 -15.37
C PRO A 72 6.72 3.84 -14.74
N GLU A 73 8.01 3.85 -15.06
CA GLU A 73 9.02 3.02 -14.42
C GLU A 73 9.05 3.31 -12.92
N VAL A 74 9.79 2.47 -12.17
CA VAL A 74 10.07 2.71 -10.76
C VAL A 74 10.46 4.20 -10.61
N PRO A 75 9.89 4.95 -9.65
CA PRO A 75 10.10 6.40 -9.56
C PRO A 75 11.58 6.75 -9.80
N SER A 76 11.91 7.71 -10.67
CA SER A 76 13.28 7.86 -11.23
C SER A 76 14.39 7.94 -10.18
N HIS A 77 14.06 8.42 -8.98
CA HIS A 77 14.96 8.44 -7.83
C HIS A 77 15.37 7.06 -7.29
N PHE A 78 14.72 5.96 -7.68
CA PHE A 78 15.14 4.59 -7.37
C PHE A 78 16.26 4.08 -8.29
N GLU A 79 16.39 4.64 -9.49
CA GLU A 79 17.44 4.27 -10.45
C GLU A 79 18.75 5.02 -10.19
N ASP A 80 18.65 6.28 -9.76
CA ASP A 80 19.81 7.16 -9.51
C ASP A 80 20.55 6.85 -8.18
N THR A 81 20.01 5.97 -7.35
CA THR A 81 20.49 5.73 -5.97
C THR A 81 21.01 4.31 -5.73
N VAL A 82 20.95 3.44 -6.74
CA VAL A 82 21.71 2.19 -6.74
C VAL A 82 23.13 2.54 -7.16
N ASP A 83 24.09 2.35 -6.26
CA ASP A 83 25.51 2.50 -6.57
C ASP A 83 25.85 1.53 -7.71
N LYS A 84 26.09 2.06 -8.91
CA LYS A 84 26.31 1.26 -10.13
C LYS A 84 27.64 0.51 -10.08
N ASP A 85 28.55 0.93 -9.20
CA ASP A 85 29.86 0.32 -9.04
C ASP A 85 29.81 -0.75 -7.93
N GLY A 86 29.57 -2.00 -8.35
CA GLY A 86 29.73 -3.17 -7.48
C GLY A 86 28.46 -3.67 -6.76
N SER A 87 27.32 -2.97 -6.84
CA SER A 87 26.06 -3.50 -6.31
C SER A 87 25.56 -4.71 -7.13
N PRO A 88 25.13 -5.81 -6.49
CA PRO A 88 24.57 -6.95 -7.20
C PRO A 88 23.08 -6.76 -7.56
N VAL A 89 22.42 -5.68 -7.13
CA VAL A 89 20.97 -5.45 -7.31
C VAL A 89 20.57 -5.56 -8.79
N GLY A 90 19.47 -6.26 -9.06
CA GLY A 90 18.93 -6.47 -10.41
C GLY A 90 19.71 -7.48 -11.27
N ARG A 91 20.98 -7.73 -10.96
CA ARG A 91 21.82 -8.70 -11.65
C ARG A 91 21.30 -10.12 -11.45
N LEU A 92 21.35 -10.92 -12.51
CA LEU A 92 21.10 -12.36 -12.45
C LEU A 92 22.06 -13.04 -11.48
N LEU A 93 21.54 -14.01 -10.73
CA LEU A 93 22.38 -14.88 -9.91
C LEU A 93 23.26 -15.71 -10.83
N THR A 94 24.56 -15.73 -10.54
CA THR A 94 25.48 -16.72 -11.13
C THR A 94 25.19 -18.10 -10.55
N GLU A 95 25.63 -19.16 -11.24
CA GLU A 95 25.44 -20.52 -10.74
C GLU A 95 26.11 -20.74 -9.39
N ARG A 96 27.32 -20.19 -9.20
CA ARG A 96 28.04 -20.22 -7.91
C ARG A 96 27.28 -19.52 -6.80
N GLU A 97 26.66 -18.37 -7.07
CA GLU A 97 25.83 -17.68 -6.08
C GLU A 97 24.56 -18.48 -5.76
N ARG A 98 23.91 -19.06 -6.77
CA ARG A 98 22.75 -19.93 -6.60
C ARG A 98 23.08 -21.14 -5.71
N GLU A 99 24.15 -21.86 -6.01
CA GLU A 99 24.63 -22.99 -5.20
C GLU A 99 24.95 -22.57 -3.76
N LYS A 100 25.63 -21.44 -3.59
CA LYS A 100 25.97 -20.91 -2.28
C LYS A 100 24.74 -20.52 -1.47
N ILE A 101 23.76 -19.87 -2.10
CA ILE A 101 22.48 -19.52 -1.46
C ILE A 101 21.72 -20.78 -1.03
N LEU A 102 21.63 -21.78 -1.91
CA LEU A 102 21.01 -23.07 -1.58
C LEU A 102 21.67 -23.72 -0.36
N LEU A 103 23.01 -23.69 -0.29
CA LEU A 103 23.77 -24.19 0.86
C LEU A 103 23.46 -23.42 2.14
N ILE A 104 23.46 -22.07 2.10
CA ILE A 104 23.14 -21.21 3.26
C ILE A 104 21.73 -21.49 3.80
N LEU A 105 20.78 -21.69 2.89
CA LEU A 105 19.38 -21.93 3.21
C LEU A 105 19.10 -23.38 3.62
N GLY A 106 20.04 -24.31 3.37
CA GLY A 106 19.82 -25.74 3.56
C GLY A 106 18.71 -26.28 2.64
N GLU A 107 18.54 -25.68 1.47
CA GLU A 107 17.52 -26.06 0.49
C GLU A 107 18.17 -26.78 -0.70
N SER A 108 17.52 -27.81 -1.23
CA SER A 108 17.87 -28.39 -2.53
C SER A 108 17.29 -27.53 -3.66
N PRO A 109 17.84 -27.58 -4.90
CA PRO A 109 17.35 -26.77 -6.01
C PRO A 109 15.83 -26.90 -6.17
N ARG A 110 15.08 -25.85 -5.83
CA ARG A 110 13.62 -25.81 -6.02
C ARG A 110 13.28 -25.51 -7.48
N ARG A 111 12.04 -25.88 -7.85
CA ARG A 111 11.40 -25.61 -9.15
C ARG A 111 11.70 -24.20 -9.67
N LYS A 112 11.77 -24.07 -11.00
CA LYS A 112 11.83 -22.79 -11.71
C LYS A 112 10.72 -21.87 -11.20
N SER A 113 11.10 -20.64 -10.90
CA SER A 113 10.24 -19.56 -10.42
C SER A 113 9.04 -19.30 -11.33
N SER A 114 7.93 -18.85 -10.75
CA SER A 114 6.81 -18.22 -11.46
C SER A 114 7.07 -16.73 -11.76
N PHE A 115 8.18 -16.16 -11.28
CA PHE A 115 8.59 -14.79 -11.56
C PHE A 115 8.75 -14.56 -13.06
N VAL A 116 8.03 -13.58 -13.58
CA VAL A 116 8.18 -13.10 -14.96
C VAL A 116 9.17 -11.94 -14.92
N PRO A 117 10.36 -12.05 -15.53
CA PRO A 117 11.36 -11.00 -15.52
C PRO A 117 10.81 -9.71 -16.13
N GLY A 118 10.85 -8.62 -15.37
CA GLY A 118 10.73 -7.26 -15.88
C GLY A 118 12.11 -6.61 -16.11
N PRO A 119 12.15 -5.43 -16.74
CA PRO A 119 13.38 -4.64 -16.87
C PRO A 119 13.92 -4.17 -15.52
N GLN A 120 13.01 -3.97 -14.55
CA GLN A 120 13.33 -3.44 -13.23
C GLN A 120 13.74 -4.55 -12.24
N PRO A 121 14.58 -4.25 -11.24
CA PRO A 121 14.89 -5.18 -10.17
C PRO A 121 13.61 -5.49 -9.37
N PRO A 122 13.41 -6.75 -8.92
CA PRO A 122 12.33 -7.07 -8.00
C PRO A 122 12.56 -6.36 -6.67
N LEU A 123 11.49 -5.94 -6.00
CA LEU A 123 11.57 -5.21 -4.74
C LEU A 123 11.37 -6.15 -3.55
N MET A 124 12.23 -6.00 -2.54
CA MET A 124 11.94 -6.45 -1.18
C MET A 124 11.60 -5.21 -0.35
N ILE A 125 10.30 -5.04 -0.07
CA ILE A 125 9.77 -3.90 0.66
C ILE A 125 9.72 -4.28 2.14
N LEU A 126 10.47 -3.55 2.95
CA LEU A 126 10.53 -3.74 4.38
C LEU A 126 9.50 -2.86 5.08
N HIS A 127 8.77 -3.48 5.99
CA HIS A 127 7.80 -2.87 6.88
C HIS A 127 8.14 -3.24 8.33
N ASP A 128 7.54 -2.53 9.27
CA ASP A 128 7.38 -3.03 10.64
C ASP A 128 5.93 -2.90 11.08
N THR A 129 5.48 -3.82 11.95
CA THR A 129 4.06 -3.99 12.23
C THR A 129 3.44 -2.88 13.09
N ALA A 130 4.24 -1.97 13.63
CA ALA A 130 3.81 -0.97 14.62
C ALA A 130 3.01 -1.51 15.80
N GLY A 131 3.08 -2.81 16.06
CA GLY A 131 2.21 -3.50 16.99
C GLY A 131 2.63 -4.94 17.19
N GLN A 132 2.52 -5.42 18.44
CA GLN A 132 2.87 -6.78 18.76
C GLN A 132 1.87 -7.74 18.12
N LEU A 133 2.39 -8.74 17.41
CA LEU A 133 1.61 -9.86 16.89
C LEU A 133 2.13 -11.14 17.54
N SER A 134 1.24 -11.86 18.22
CA SER A 134 1.53 -13.17 18.76
C SER A 134 1.79 -14.17 17.63
N ARG A 135 2.54 -15.23 17.94
CA ARG A 135 2.79 -16.30 16.97
C ARG A 135 1.49 -16.95 16.50
N GLU A 136 0.49 -17.08 17.38
CA GLU A 136 -0.81 -17.65 17.05
C GLU A 136 -1.55 -16.76 16.05
N GLU A 137 -1.57 -15.44 16.25
CA GLU A 137 -2.17 -14.51 15.29
C GLU A 137 -1.48 -14.57 13.92
N LEU A 138 -0.16 -14.67 13.88
CA LEU A 138 0.59 -14.81 12.63
C LEU A 138 0.28 -16.13 11.91
N LEU A 139 0.11 -17.23 12.66
CA LEU A 139 -0.31 -18.51 12.09
C LEU A 139 -1.75 -18.48 11.60
N ASN A 140 -2.66 -17.79 12.31
CA ASN A 140 -4.02 -17.56 11.88
C ASN A 140 -4.04 -16.74 10.59
N ARG A 141 -3.28 -15.62 10.51
CA ARG A 141 -3.13 -14.82 9.28
C ARG A 141 -2.63 -15.67 8.11
N ARG A 142 -1.63 -16.53 8.34
CA ARG A 142 -1.13 -17.47 7.33
C ARG A 142 -2.22 -18.39 6.79
N GLN A 143 -3.11 -18.90 7.64
CA GLN A 143 -4.19 -19.76 7.19
C GLN A 143 -5.09 -19.04 6.17
N TYR A 144 -5.39 -17.76 6.39
CA TYR A 144 -6.32 -17.00 5.57
C TYR A 144 -5.69 -16.27 4.38
N THR A 145 -4.38 -16.09 4.38
CA THR A 145 -3.66 -15.36 3.34
C THR A 145 -3.44 -16.25 2.12
N ARG A 146 -4.28 -16.07 1.10
CA ARG A 146 -4.18 -16.75 -0.19
C ARG A 146 -4.85 -15.88 -1.23
N SER A 147 -4.21 -15.66 -2.38
CA SER A 147 -4.75 -14.86 -3.48
C SER A 147 -6.24 -15.17 -3.78
N PRO A 148 -7.20 -14.24 -3.60
CA PRO A 148 -7.15 -12.78 -3.33
C PRO A 148 -7.33 -12.32 -1.87
N LEU A 149 -7.43 -13.24 -0.94
CA LEU A 149 -7.69 -13.02 0.48
C LEU A 149 -6.45 -12.60 1.27
N GLY A 150 -6.73 -12.04 2.45
CA GLY A 150 -5.73 -11.66 3.46
C GLY A 150 -5.14 -10.27 3.22
N ASP A 151 -4.03 -10.00 3.86
CA ASP A 151 -3.25 -8.77 3.63
C ASP A 151 -2.25 -8.97 2.48
N GLY A 152 -1.71 -7.88 1.93
CA GLY A 152 -0.69 -7.96 0.85
C GLY A 152 0.68 -8.49 1.31
N ILE A 153 0.81 -8.94 2.56
CA ILE A 153 2.08 -9.31 3.17
C ILE A 153 2.45 -10.74 2.78
N ALA A 154 3.71 -10.93 2.39
CA ALA A 154 4.22 -12.24 2.00
C ALA A 154 4.89 -12.98 3.15
N VAL A 155 5.52 -12.24 4.07
CA VAL A 155 6.29 -12.80 5.18
C VAL A 155 6.21 -11.91 6.41
N TYR A 156 6.08 -12.56 7.58
CA TYR A 156 6.29 -11.93 8.87
C TYR A 156 7.60 -12.44 9.50
N VAL A 157 8.43 -11.52 9.99
CA VAL A 157 9.68 -11.81 10.71
C VAL A 157 9.46 -11.55 12.21
N PRO A 158 9.12 -12.57 12.99
CA PRO A 158 8.91 -12.41 14.44
C PRO A 158 10.21 -11.98 15.13
N ARG A 159 10.08 -11.35 16.31
CA ARG A 159 11.24 -11.02 17.16
C ARG A 159 12.11 -12.24 17.46
N GLU A 160 11.48 -13.39 17.64
CA GLU A 160 12.12 -14.67 17.93
C GLU A 160 11.59 -15.78 17.03
N GLY A 161 12.47 -16.74 16.72
CA GLY A 161 12.15 -17.89 15.88
C GLY A 161 12.20 -17.58 14.39
N LYS A 162 11.64 -18.49 13.60
CA LYS A 162 11.73 -18.48 12.13
C LYS A 162 10.69 -17.55 11.50
N PRO A 163 11.01 -16.93 10.33
CA PRO A 163 10.03 -16.24 9.50
C PRO A 163 8.79 -17.08 9.20
N ILE A 164 7.64 -16.43 9.19
CA ILE A 164 6.34 -17.02 8.84
C ILE A 164 5.99 -16.53 7.44
N ILE A 165 6.19 -17.41 6.46
CA ILE A 165 5.78 -17.17 5.07
C ILE A 165 4.27 -17.39 5.00
N THR A 166 3.53 -16.32 4.74
CA THR A 166 2.06 -16.32 4.70
C THR A 166 1.52 -16.63 3.30
N ARG A 167 2.31 -16.37 2.26
CA ARG A 167 1.92 -16.59 0.86
C ARG A 167 2.69 -17.78 0.25
N PRO A 168 2.07 -18.59 -0.63
CA PRO A 168 2.72 -19.77 -1.20
C PRO A 168 3.90 -19.44 -2.11
N GLU A 169 3.91 -18.25 -2.71
CA GLU A 169 4.95 -17.68 -3.57
C GLU A 169 5.21 -16.24 -3.11
N PHE A 170 6.45 -15.74 -3.25
CA PHE A 170 6.76 -14.36 -2.90
C PHE A 170 6.21 -13.38 -3.94
N PHE A 171 6.36 -13.70 -5.23
CA PHE A 171 5.96 -12.85 -6.36
C PHE A 171 4.57 -13.22 -6.88
N THR A 172 3.53 -12.86 -6.14
CA THR A 172 2.13 -13.14 -6.51
C THR A 172 1.46 -11.93 -7.15
N SER A 173 1.22 -11.96 -8.46
CA SER A 173 0.52 -10.87 -9.18
C SER A 173 -0.93 -10.66 -8.74
N TYR A 174 -1.51 -11.67 -8.12
CA TYR A 174 -2.89 -11.70 -7.66
C TYR A 174 -2.96 -11.66 -6.13
N ARG A 175 -2.27 -10.72 -5.48
CA ARG A 175 -2.47 -10.46 -4.05
C ARG A 175 -3.06 -9.06 -3.80
N PRO A 176 -3.71 -8.84 -2.65
CA PRO A 176 -4.01 -7.49 -2.18
C PRO A 176 -2.74 -6.63 -2.14
N THR A 177 -2.92 -5.34 -2.36
CA THR A 177 -1.85 -4.33 -2.20
C THR A 177 -1.54 -4.12 -0.73
N ALA A 178 -0.26 -3.95 -0.39
CA ALA A 178 0.19 -3.63 0.96
C ALA A 178 0.57 -2.14 1.12
N THR A 179 1.05 -1.49 0.06
CA THR A 179 1.59 -0.11 0.12
C THR A 179 0.76 0.89 -0.69
N ALA A 180 0.90 2.19 -0.42
CA ALA A 180 0.31 3.24 -1.27
C ALA A 180 0.87 3.19 -2.70
N TYR A 181 2.17 2.88 -2.82
CA TYR A 181 2.82 2.61 -4.10
C TYR A 181 2.15 1.48 -4.87
N GLU A 182 1.91 0.32 -4.25
CA GLU A 182 1.22 -0.79 -4.93
C GLU A 182 -0.22 -0.44 -5.31
N LYS A 183 -0.91 0.37 -4.50
CA LYS A 183 -2.25 0.89 -4.79
C LYS A 183 -2.31 1.85 -5.98
N GLY A 184 -1.17 2.38 -6.42
CA GLY A 184 -1.09 3.36 -7.50
C GLY A 184 -1.54 4.77 -7.10
N LEU A 185 -1.35 5.15 -5.83
CA LEU A 185 -1.81 6.45 -5.33
C LEU A 185 -1.06 7.65 -5.94
N ASP A 186 0.06 7.39 -6.61
CA ASP A 186 0.78 8.34 -7.46
C ASP A 186 0.02 8.71 -8.74
N PHE A 187 -0.91 7.86 -9.18
CA PHE A 187 -1.77 8.12 -10.34
C PHE A 187 -3.11 8.72 -9.93
N MET A 188 -3.73 8.16 -8.89
CA MET A 188 -5.11 8.46 -8.54
C MET A 188 -5.37 8.12 -7.07
N SER A 189 -6.08 9.00 -6.37
CA SER A 189 -6.50 8.74 -4.98
C SER A 189 -7.33 7.46 -4.90
N GLU A 190 -7.31 6.78 -3.76
CA GLU A 190 -8.08 5.54 -3.57
C GLU A 190 -9.58 5.76 -3.79
N SER A 191 -10.12 6.89 -3.33
CA SER A 191 -11.54 7.26 -3.53
C SER A 191 -11.88 7.47 -5.00
N ASP A 192 -11.03 8.23 -5.73
CA ASP A 192 -11.23 8.47 -7.15
C ASP A 192 -11.11 7.17 -7.95
N ARG A 193 -10.12 6.33 -7.64
CA ARG A 193 -9.94 5.01 -8.24
C ARG A 193 -11.19 4.18 -8.08
N ASN A 194 -11.69 4.01 -6.85
CA ASN A 194 -12.85 3.16 -6.58
C ASN A 194 -14.11 3.70 -7.30
N ARG A 195 -14.29 5.03 -7.36
CA ARG A 195 -15.36 5.66 -8.16
C ARG A 195 -15.22 5.36 -9.65
N GLN A 196 -14.02 5.48 -10.24
CA GLN A 196 -13.79 5.20 -11.66
C GLN A 196 -13.98 3.70 -11.99
N LEU A 197 -13.56 2.79 -11.10
CA LEU A 197 -13.80 1.35 -11.26
C LEU A 197 -15.30 1.03 -11.29
N ARG A 198 -16.09 1.66 -10.41
CA ARG A 198 -17.57 1.55 -10.43
C ARG A 198 -18.17 2.13 -11.71
N GLN A 199 -17.59 3.19 -12.29
CA GLN A 199 -18.03 3.71 -13.60
C GLN A 199 -17.80 2.70 -14.73
N VAL A 200 -16.64 2.04 -14.77
CA VAL A 200 -16.37 0.96 -15.74
C VAL A 200 -17.40 -0.16 -15.55
N TRP A 201 -17.61 -0.59 -14.30
CA TRP A 201 -18.58 -1.62 -13.96
C TRP A 201 -19.98 -1.25 -14.47
N ASN A 202 -20.46 -0.05 -14.17
CA ASN A 202 -21.79 0.41 -14.55
C ASN A 202 -21.98 0.57 -16.07
N ALA A 203 -20.93 0.92 -16.80
CA ALA A 203 -20.97 1.01 -18.26
C ALA A 203 -20.89 -0.36 -18.98
N ALA A 204 -20.43 -1.40 -18.29
CA ALA A 204 -20.37 -2.76 -18.83
C ALA A 204 -21.72 -3.50 -18.74
N SER A 205 -21.99 -4.42 -19.67
CA SER A 205 -23.18 -5.26 -19.66
C SER A 205 -23.14 -6.31 -18.53
N PRO A 206 -24.28 -6.82 -18.04
CA PRO A 206 -24.31 -7.89 -17.04
C PRO A 206 -23.49 -9.13 -17.45
N LYS A 207 -23.53 -9.49 -18.74
CA LYS A 207 -22.73 -10.60 -19.29
C LYS A 207 -21.23 -10.32 -19.22
N ALA A 208 -20.79 -9.11 -19.57
CA ALA A 208 -19.39 -8.71 -19.48
C ALA A 208 -18.88 -8.71 -18.03
N ARG A 209 -19.68 -8.14 -17.11
CA ARG A 209 -19.44 -8.13 -15.67
C ARG A 209 -19.23 -9.55 -15.10
N GLN A 210 -20.17 -10.44 -15.38
CA GLN A 210 -20.11 -11.83 -14.93
C GLN A 210 -18.90 -12.56 -15.51
N LYS A 211 -18.64 -12.40 -16.82
CA LYS A 211 -17.49 -13.00 -17.49
C LYS A 211 -16.17 -12.52 -16.89
N ALA A 212 -16.03 -11.22 -16.61
CA ALA A 212 -14.82 -10.65 -16.02
C ALA A 212 -14.53 -11.24 -14.63
N ILE A 213 -15.54 -11.34 -13.75
CA ILE A 213 -15.38 -11.99 -12.44
C ILE A 213 -15.00 -13.46 -12.60
N GLN A 214 -15.70 -14.20 -13.47
CA GLN A 214 -15.44 -15.62 -13.70
C GLN A 214 -14.02 -15.88 -14.23
N GLN A 215 -13.51 -15.03 -15.11
CA GLN A 215 -12.15 -15.13 -15.64
C GLN A 215 -11.11 -15.00 -14.52
N VAL A 216 -11.29 -14.04 -13.62
CA VAL A 216 -10.40 -13.87 -12.46
C VAL A 216 -10.46 -15.11 -11.57
N ILE A 217 -11.66 -15.53 -11.16
CA ILE A 217 -11.83 -16.70 -10.28
C ILE A 217 -11.26 -17.98 -10.91
N ALA A 218 -11.42 -18.16 -12.21
CA ALA A 218 -10.87 -19.30 -12.92
C ALA A 218 -9.33 -19.33 -12.94
N SER A 219 -8.68 -18.16 -12.86
CA SER A 219 -7.22 -18.03 -12.81
C SER A 219 -6.62 -18.28 -11.42
N LEU A 220 -7.44 -18.29 -10.37
CA LEU A 220 -6.97 -18.54 -9.01
C LEU A 220 -6.71 -20.04 -8.81
N LYS A 221 -5.57 -20.35 -8.17
CA LYS A 221 -5.23 -21.72 -7.76
C LYS A 221 -6.26 -22.29 -6.77
N GLU A 222 -6.72 -21.43 -5.86
CA GLU A 222 -7.79 -21.73 -4.90
C GLU A 222 -8.98 -20.83 -5.21
N ARG A 223 -10.20 -21.37 -5.09
CA ARG A 223 -11.44 -20.64 -5.39
C ARG A 223 -12.25 -20.48 -4.11
N PRO A 224 -12.02 -19.41 -3.32
CA PRO A 224 -12.78 -19.20 -2.11
C PRO A 224 -14.28 -19.16 -2.39
N PRO A 225 -15.11 -19.78 -1.52
CA PRO A 225 -16.55 -19.67 -1.65
C PRO A 225 -16.97 -18.20 -1.57
N ASP A 226 -18.08 -17.89 -2.24
CA ASP A 226 -18.72 -16.58 -2.26
C ASP A 226 -17.86 -15.41 -2.75
N LEU A 227 -16.69 -15.68 -3.34
CA LEU A 227 -15.82 -14.62 -3.82
C LEU A 227 -16.48 -13.80 -4.95
N ALA A 228 -17.22 -14.46 -5.84
CA ALA A 228 -18.01 -13.79 -6.88
C ALA A 228 -19.07 -12.87 -6.27
N ASN A 229 -19.79 -13.35 -5.24
CA ASN A 229 -20.84 -12.60 -4.56
C ASN A 229 -20.25 -11.37 -3.85
N ARG A 230 -19.15 -11.54 -3.10
CA ARG A 230 -18.44 -10.44 -2.42
C ARG A 230 -17.88 -9.41 -3.38
N THR A 231 -17.37 -9.86 -4.52
CA THR A 231 -16.93 -8.97 -5.60
C THR A 231 -18.09 -8.11 -6.13
N ALA A 232 -19.25 -8.73 -6.37
CA ALA A 232 -20.46 -8.03 -6.78
C ALA A 232 -20.98 -7.07 -5.69
N LEU A 233 -20.94 -7.47 -4.42
CA LEU A 233 -21.34 -6.62 -3.29
C LEU A 233 -20.51 -5.33 -3.24
N TRP A 234 -19.19 -5.41 -3.41
CA TRP A 234 -18.34 -4.21 -3.42
C TRP A 234 -18.69 -3.22 -4.54
N PHE A 235 -18.94 -3.73 -5.76
CA PHE A 235 -19.32 -2.88 -6.89
C PHE A 235 -20.69 -2.21 -6.69
N ASN A 236 -21.62 -2.90 -6.04
CA ASN A 236 -22.98 -2.43 -5.82
C ASN A 236 -23.17 -1.66 -4.50
N ALA A 237 -22.15 -1.61 -3.64
CA ALA A 237 -22.18 -0.80 -2.44
C ALA A 237 -22.27 0.69 -2.79
N ALA A 238 -23.08 1.43 -2.00
CA ALA A 238 -23.30 2.87 -2.21
C ALA A 238 -22.00 3.70 -2.05
N SER A 239 -21.10 3.22 -1.19
CA SER A 239 -19.78 3.83 -0.93
C SER A 239 -18.82 2.76 -0.39
N ASP A 240 -17.54 3.12 -0.26
CA ASP A 240 -16.56 2.26 0.40
C ASP A 240 -16.91 2.09 1.88
N SER A 241 -17.31 3.15 2.57
CA SER A 241 -17.76 3.07 3.98
C SER A 241 -18.97 2.14 4.17
N ALA A 242 -19.89 2.07 3.20
CA ALA A 242 -21.01 1.13 3.25
C ALA A 242 -20.55 -0.33 3.11
N PHE A 243 -19.53 -0.58 2.28
CA PHE A 243 -18.92 -1.89 2.17
C PHE A 243 -18.10 -2.26 3.42
N ASP A 244 -17.37 -1.31 3.99
CA ASP A 244 -16.60 -1.51 5.21
C ASP A 244 -17.51 -1.81 6.42
N ALA A 245 -18.66 -1.12 6.51
CA ALA A 245 -19.69 -1.42 7.50
C ALA A 245 -20.25 -2.85 7.35
N TYR A 246 -20.49 -3.28 6.11
CA TYR A 246 -20.90 -4.67 5.84
C TYR A 246 -19.85 -5.68 6.30
N LEU A 247 -18.56 -5.43 6.05
CA LEU A 247 -17.47 -6.30 6.52
C LEU A 247 -17.36 -6.32 8.04
N ALA A 248 -17.57 -5.17 8.71
CA ALA A 248 -17.56 -5.08 10.17
C ALA A 248 -18.66 -5.95 10.81
N ASP A 249 -19.82 -6.05 10.17
CA ASP A 249 -20.92 -6.93 10.59
C ASP A 249 -20.65 -8.42 10.28
N HIS A 250 -19.61 -8.73 9.49
CA HIS A 250 -19.25 -10.09 9.07
C HIS A 250 -17.75 -10.38 9.31
N PRO A 251 -17.24 -10.25 10.55
CA PRO A 251 -15.80 -10.24 10.85
C PRO A 251 -15.08 -11.56 10.52
N HIS A 252 -15.82 -12.66 10.36
CA HIS A 252 -15.26 -13.96 9.97
C HIS A 252 -15.06 -14.10 8.46
N GLN A 253 -15.51 -13.14 7.65
CA GLN A 253 -15.31 -13.13 6.21
C GLN A 253 -14.06 -12.33 5.85
N VAL A 254 -12.96 -13.04 5.58
CA VAL A 254 -11.73 -12.39 5.10
C VAL A 254 -11.99 -11.78 3.73
N ASP A 255 -11.86 -10.46 3.60
CA ASP A 255 -12.15 -9.76 2.36
C ASP A 255 -11.15 -10.15 1.25
N GLY A 256 -11.72 -10.33 0.06
CA GLY A 256 -11.01 -10.41 -1.22
C GLY A 256 -11.90 -9.96 -2.37
N GLY A 257 -13.10 -9.43 -2.08
CA GLY A 257 -14.05 -8.95 -3.06
C GLY A 257 -13.53 -7.71 -3.77
N LYS A 258 -13.00 -6.73 -3.02
CA LYS A 258 -12.40 -5.52 -3.60
C LYS A 258 -11.18 -5.84 -4.47
N THR A 259 -10.29 -6.71 -3.98
CA THR A 259 -9.12 -7.17 -4.72
C THR A 259 -9.51 -7.88 -6.02
N THR A 260 -10.47 -8.80 -5.96
CA THR A 260 -11.00 -9.51 -7.14
C THR A 260 -11.67 -8.55 -8.12
N ALA A 261 -12.39 -7.55 -7.62
CA ALA A 261 -13.04 -6.52 -8.42
C ALA A 261 -12.03 -5.72 -9.23
N ILE A 262 -10.94 -5.27 -8.60
CA ILE A 262 -9.86 -4.53 -9.28
C ILE A 262 -9.30 -5.35 -10.45
N TRP A 263 -9.04 -6.64 -10.25
CA TRP A 263 -8.54 -7.50 -11.33
C TRP A 263 -9.57 -7.80 -12.41
N ALA A 264 -10.84 -7.92 -12.04
CA ALA A 264 -11.91 -8.12 -13.01
C ALA A 264 -12.02 -6.90 -13.95
N ILE A 265 -11.91 -5.69 -13.40
CA ILE A 265 -11.85 -4.47 -14.20
C ILE A 265 -10.58 -4.41 -15.04
N ALA A 266 -9.42 -4.80 -14.51
CA ALA A 266 -8.18 -4.83 -15.29
C ALA A 266 -8.30 -5.76 -16.52
N GLY A 267 -8.83 -6.97 -16.34
CA GLY A 267 -9.09 -7.92 -17.43
C GLY A 267 -10.13 -7.43 -18.43
N LEU A 268 -11.18 -6.75 -17.94
CA LEU A 268 -12.20 -6.13 -18.77
C LEU A 268 -11.64 -4.99 -19.61
N CYS A 269 -10.90 -4.07 -19.00
CA CYS A 269 -10.35 -2.91 -19.69
C CYS A 269 -9.27 -3.29 -20.70
N SER A 270 -8.45 -4.31 -20.42
CA SER A 270 -7.53 -4.86 -21.41
C SER A 270 -8.25 -5.35 -22.67
N GLN A 271 -9.42 -5.97 -22.52
CA GLN A 271 -10.25 -6.41 -23.66
C GLN A 271 -10.94 -5.24 -24.37
N VAL A 272 -11.50 -4.28 -23.63
CA VAL A 272 -12.16 -3.09 -24.19
C VAL A 272 -11.19 -2.21 -24.98
N LEU A 273 -9.97 -2.02 -24.48
CA LEU A 273 -8.98 -1.10 -25.07
C LEU A 273 -8.20 -1.71 -26.24
N SER A 274 -8.12 -3.04 -26.33
CA SER A 274 -7.42 -3.70 -27.44
C SER A 274 -8.23 -3.68 -28.75
N GLN A 275 -9.56 -3.64 -28.69
CA GLN A 275 -10.41 -3.67 -29.89
C GLN A 275 -11.72 -2.89 -29.67
N GLU A 276 -12.00 -1.91 -30.53
CA GLU A 276 -13.25 -1.12 -30.46
C GLU A 276 -14.51 -1.99 -30.58
N GLN A 277 -14.46 -3.05 -31.39
CA GLN A 277 -15.57 -4.00 -31.53
C GLN A 277 -15.88 -4.74 -30.21
N GLN A 278 -14.85 -5.01 -29.40
CA GLN A 278 -15.00 -5.60 -28.08
C GLN A 278 -15.74 -4.62 -27.15
N ALA A 279 -15.43 -3.33 -27.21
CA ALA A 279 -16.13 -2.31 -26.43
C ALA A 279 -17.64 -2.27 -26.73
N LYS A 280 -18.04 -2.42 -28.00
CA LYS A 280 -19.47 -2.50 -28.40
C LYS A 280 -20.18 -3.72 -27.82
N GLN A 281 -19.50 -4.87 -27.82
CA GLN A 281 -20.05 -6.11 -27.25
C GLN A 281 -20.15 -6.07 -25.72
N TRP A 282 -19.25 -5.34 -25.07
CA TRP A 282 -19.10 -5.35 -23.62
C TRP A 282 -19.86 -4.22 -22.93
N ALA A 283 -20.25 -3.18 -23.66
CA ALA A 283 -21.07 -2.09 -23.16
C ALA A 283 -22.50 -2.53 -22.80
N ALA A 284 -23.11 -1.89 -21.80
CA ALA A 284 -24.48 -2.15 -21.37
C ALA A 284 -25.52 -1.74 -22.43
N SER A 285 -25.20 -0.72 -23.22
CA SER A 285 -26.00 -0.22 -24.33
C SER A 285 -25.11 0.52 -25.35
N PRO A 286 -25.60 0.80 -26.58
CA PRO A 286 -24.86 1.60 -27.57
C PRO A 286 -24.38 2.95 -27.04
N GLN A 287 -25.15 3.60 -26.15
CA GLN A 287 -24.82 4.90 -25.56
C GLN A 287 -23.66 4.80 -24.55
N THR A 288 -23.45 3.63 -23.95
CA THR A 288 -22.39 3.39 -22.94
C THR A 288 -21.05 2.96 -23.52
N VAL A 289 -20.94 2.73 -24.84
CA VAL A 289 -19.68 2.32 -25.50
C VAL A 289 -18.58 3.35 -25.27
N LYS A 290 -18.83 4.63 -25.61
CA LYS A 290 -17.85 5.71 -25.39
C LYS A 290 -17.55 5.91 -23.89
N PRO A 291 -18.54 5.99 -22.98
CA PRO A 291 -18.30 5.99 -21.54
C PRO A 291 -17.42 4.85 -21.05
N LEU A 292 -17.65 3.62 -21.52
CA LEU A 292 -16.88 2.44 -21.13
C LEU A 292 -15.41 2.56 -21.57
N ILE A 293 -15.17 2.90 -22.83
CA ILE A 293 -13.81 3.13 -23.36
C ILE A 293 -13.11 4.21 -22.55
N ASN A 294 -13.77 5.35 -22.34
CA ASN A 294 -13.18 6.48 -21.62
C ASN A 294 -12.88 6.14 -20.16
N ALA A 295 -13.79 5.45 -19.47
CA ALA A 295 -13.57 5.00 -18.11
C ALA A 295 -12.39 4.02 -18.04
N CYS A 296 -12.31 3.07 -18.98
CA CYS A 296 -11.17 2.15 -19.06
C CYS A 296 -9.85 2.85 -19.35
N ARG A 297 -9.81 3.81 -20.28
CA ARG A 297 -8.60 4.62 -20.56
C ARG A 297 -8.11 5.35 -19.30
N ARG A 298 -9.02 5.90 -18.50
CA ARG A 298 -8.68 6.61 -17.26
C ARG A 298 -8.03 5.72 -16.20
N VAL A 299 -8.52 4.49 -16.02
CA VAL A 299 -8.02 3.60 -14.96
C VAL A 299 -6.88 2.68 -15.41
N ASN A 300 -6.72 2.45 -16.72
CA ASN A 300 -5.76 1.47 -17.24
C ASN A 300 -4.31 1.73 -16.79
N PRO A 301 -3.77 2.97 -16.80
CA PRO A 301 -2.41 3.22 -16.32
C PRO A 301 -2.19 2.73 -14.87
N LEU A 302 -3.12 3.05 -13.97
CA LEU A 302 -3.08 2.59 -12.58
C LEU A 302 -3.18 1.06 -12.49
N LEU A 303 -4.07 0.42 -13.26
CA LEU A 303 -4.26 -1.02 -13.22
C LEU A 303 -3.04 -1.79 -13.75
N GLN A 304 -2.37 -1.28 -14.77
CA GLN A 304 -1.11 -1.85 -15.28
C GLN A 304 0.03 -1.67 -14.27
N ALA A 305 0.16 -0.48 -13.69
CA ALA A 305 1.14 -0.22 -12.65
C ALA A 305 0.91 -1.13 -11.43
N ASN A 306 -0.33 -1.24 -10.94
CA ASN A 306 -0.70 -2.13 -9.85
C ASN A 306 -0.30 -3.58 -10.14
N ARG A 307 -0.68 -4.12 -11.30
CA ARG A 307 -0.35 -5.50 -11.68
C ARG A 307 1.15 -5.74 -11.75
N THR A 308 1.89 -4.80 -12.35
CA THR A 308 3.34 -4.89 -12.50
C THR A 308 4.02 -4.85 -11.14
N ARG A 309 3.67 -3.87 -10.30
CA ARG A 309 4.20 -3.68 -8.94
C ARG A 309 3.96 -4.92 -8.08
N LEU A 310 2.74 -5.45 -8.05
CA LEU A 310 2.40 -6.67 -7.29
C LEU A 310 3.18 -7.90 -7.75
N ALA A 311 3.40 -8.05 -9.06
CA ALA A 311 4.16 -9.16 -9.63
C ALA A 311 5.67 -9.06 -9.37
N SER A 312 6.17 -7.86 -9.07
CA SER A 312 7.60 -7.58 -8.91
C SER A 312 8.00 -7.19 -7.48
N SER A 313 7.12 -7.27 -6.49
CA SER A 313 7.42 -6.87 -5.11
C SER A 313 7.01 -7.92 -4.07
N VAL A 314 7.82 -7.98 -3.02
CA VAL A 314 7.61 -8.82 -1.84
C VAL A 314 7.54 -7.92 -0.61
N ASN A 315 6.39 -7.89 0.07
CA ASN A 315 6.23 -7.17 1.32
C ASN A 315 6.62 -8.06 2.51
N VAL A 316 7.55 -7.58 3.32
CA VAL A 316 8.08 -8.25 4.50
C VAL A 316 7.78 -7.39 5.72
N GLU A 317 6.99 -7.94 6.64
CA GLU A 317 6.63 -7.32 7.91
C GLU A 317 7.57 -7.78 9.02
N ILE A 318 8.27 -6.84 9.64
CA ILE A 318 9.12 -7.12 10.79
C ILE A 318 8.27 -6.89 12.05
N VAL A 319 8.01 -7.95 12.80
CA VAL A 319 7.17 -7.83 14.00
C VAL A 319 7.88 -6.96 15.02
N GLN A 320 7.32 -5.79 15.26
CA GLN A 320 7.87 -4.80 16.16
C GLN A 320 6.86 -4.49 17.25
N MET A 321 7.35 -4.06 18.41
CA MET A 321 6.46 -3.61 19.46
C MET A 321 5.65 -2.40 19.02
N GLU A 322 4.50 -2.25 19.67
CA GLU A 322 3.81 -0.98 19.70
C GLU A 322 4.77 0.07 20.29
N GLY A 323 4.93 1.15 19.55
CA GLY A 323 5.79 2.28 19.89
C GLY A 323 5.04 3.56 19.57
N SER A 324 5.65 4.71 19.81
CA SER A 324 5.15 5.90 19.13
C SER A 324 5.42 5.70 17.66
N ASP A 325 4.41 5.90 16.83
CA ASP A 325 4.50 5.76 15.38
C ASP A 325 5.55 6.74 14.81
N CYS A 326 5.15 7.67 13.96
CA CYS A 326 6.07 8.67 13.43
C CYS A 326 6.31 9.84 14.41
N PHE A 327 5.72 9.73 15.61
CA PHE A 327 5.69 10.76 16.65
C PHE A 327 6.91 10.64 17.56
N VAL A 328 7.67 11.73 17.69
CA VAL A 328 8.93 11.77 18.42
C VAL A 328 8.90 12.75 19.59
N ASN A 329 7.75 13.35 19.88
CA ASN A 329 7.58 14.17 21.08
C ASN A 329 6.14 14.15 21.58
N ASP A 330 5.96 14.62 22.81
CA ASP A 330 4.68 14.54 23.51
C ASP A 330 3.64 15.48 22.88
N ALA A 331 4.06 16.59 22.27
CA ALA A 331 3.13 17.47 21.56
C ALA A 331 2.55 16.80 20.30
N GLU A 332 3.39 16.09 19.53
CA GLU A 332 2.96 15.29 18.37
C GLU A 332 2.01 14.16 18.81
N VAL A 333 2.33 13.45 19.90
CA VAL A 333 1.47 12.40 20.46
C VAL A 333 0.14 12.96 20.95
N ASN A 334 0.15 14.09 21.65
CA ASN A 334 -1.07 14.74 22.14
C ASN A 334 -1.95 15.24 21.00
N ALA A 335 -1.35 15.79 19.94
CA ALA A 335 -2.09 16.21 18.75
C ALA A 335 -2.76 15.01 18.05
N PHE A 336 -2.05 13.88 17.93
CA PHE A 336 -2.62 12.65 17.40
C PHE A 336 -3.77 12.12 18.27
N ASN A 337 -3.54 11.99 19.58
CA ASN A 337 -4.56 11.50 20.52
C ASN A 337 -5.81 12.40 20.60
N ALA A 338 -5.72 13.68 20.21
CA ALA A 338 -6.86 14.58 20.17
C ALA A 338 -7.82 14.32 18.99
N ILE A 339 -7.34 13.68 17.92
CA ILE A 339 -8.12 13.40 16.70
C ILE A 339 -8.35 11.90 16.44
N ALA A 340 -7.54 11.03 17.05
CA ALA A 340 -7.73 9.58 16.97
C ALA A 340 -9.00 9.16 17.74
N ASP A 341 -9.68 8.14 17.22
CA ASP A 341 -10.71 7.41 17.95
C ASP A 341 -10.08 6.60 19.10
N ASP A 342 -10.89 6.26 20.10
CA ASP A 342 -10.38 5.68 21.36
C ASP A 342 -9.60 4.37 21.16
N ALA A 343 -9.91 3.62 20.09
CA ALA A 343 -9.22 2.37 19.75
C ALA A 343 -7.77 2.57 19.26
N HIS A 344 -7.42 3.76 18.75
CA HIS A 344 -6.11 4.03 18.15
C HIS A 344 -5.29 5.04 18.94
N LYS A 345 -5.77 5.51 20.09
CA LYS A 345 -5.00 6.43 20.95
C LYS A 345 -3.81 5.73 21.58
N LEU A 346 -2.68 6.43 21.63
CA LEU A 346 -1.50 6.00 22.37
C LEU A 346 -1.77 6.08 23.87
N SER A 347 -1.57 4.97 24.56
CA SER A 347 -1.88 4.79 25.99
C SER A 347 -1.11 5.70 26.94
N SER A 348 0.05 6.22 26.52
CA SER A 348 0.98 6.92 27.43
C SER A 348 1.07 8.44 27.26
N GLY A 349 0.39 9.04 26.25
CA GLY A 349 0.45 10.48 26.00
C GLY A 349 1.85 11.05 25.76
N ARG A 350 2.85 10.18 25.52
CA ARG A 350 4.25 10.53 25.32
C ARG A 350 4.91 9.67 24.24
N ALA A 351 6.05 10.14 23.75
CA ALA A 351 6.90 9.35 22.86
C ALA A 351 7.42 8.07 23.56
N ILE A 352 7.24 6.89 22.93
CA ILE A 352 7.63 5.57 23.44
C ILE A 352 8.87 5.08 22.65
N PRO A 353 10.04 4.96 23.30
CA PRO A 353 11.24 4.46 22.65
C PRO A 353 11.12 3.00 22.21
N LEU A 354 11.55 2.72 20.98
CA LEU A 354 11.70 1.36 20.46
C LEU A 354 13.02 0.73 20.87
N GLU A 355 14.09 1.53 20.97
CA GLU A 355 15.40 1.12 21.48
C GLU A 355 15.62 1.69 22.88
N THR A 356 16.16 0.87 23.78
CA THR A 356 16.59 1.26 25.13
C THR A 356 17.95 0.64 25.42
N LEU A 357 18.62 1.09 26.49
CA LEU A 357 19.91 0.53 26.94
C LEU A 357 19.88 -1.00 27.14
N SER A 358 18.72 -1.54 27.53
CA SER A 358 18.53 -2.97 27.78
C SER A 358 17.84 -3.72 26.64
N ARG A 359 17.40 -3.03 25.59
CA ARG A 359 16.58 -3.63 24.52
C ARG A 359 16.81 -2.95 23.18
N ARG A 360 17.41 -3.67 22.23
CA ARG A 360 17.49 -3.23 20.83
C ARG A 360 16.08 -3.14 20.22
N ALA A 361 15.87 -2.15 19.35
CA ALA A 361 14.62 -2.07 18.59
C ALA A 361 14.40 -3.36 17.79
N TYR A 362 15.39 -3.77 16.99
CA TYR A 362 15.38 -5.05 16.25
C TYR A 362 16.36 -6.03 16.86
N THR A 363 15.94 -7.30 16.99
CA THR A 363 16.79 -8.36 17.54
C THR A 363 17.78 -8.87 16.50
N GLU A 364 18.86 -9.50 16.97
CA GLU A 364 19.80 -10.17 16.06
C GLU A 364 19.12 -11.28 15.24
N ASN A 365 18.18 -12.01 15.86
CA ASN A 365 17.38 -13.01 15.16
C ASN A 365 16.59 -12.42 13.99
N GLN A 366 16.05 -11.19 14.13
CA GLN A 366 15.34 -10.51 13.04
C GLN A 366 16.30 -10.17 11.90
N TYR A 367 17.49 -9.63 12.19
CA TYR A 367 18.48 -9.34 11.16
C TYR A 367 18.97 -10.60 10.43
N GLU A 368 19.25 -11.68 11.16
CA GLU A 368 19.63 -12.97 10.57
C GLU A 368 18.51 -13.56 9.70
N SER A 369 17.28 -13.47 10.20
CA SER A 369 16.08 -13.94 9.48
C SER A 369 15.83 -13.13 8.20
N LEU A 370 15.98 -11.81 8.26
CA LEU A 370 15.86 -10.92 7.10
C LEU A 370 16.94 -11.20 6.07
N ALA A 371 18.19 -11.39 6.48
CA ALA A 371 19.30 -11.69 5.57
C ALA A 371 19.05 -13.01 4.82
N ARG A 372 18.65 -14.07 5.54
CA ARG A 372 18.29 -15.36 4.93
C ARG A 372 17.06 -15.25 4.03
N LEU A 373 16.06 -14.48 4.45
CA LEU A 373 14.86 -14.25 3.65
C LEU A 373 15.18 -13.52 2.33
N TYR A 374 16.05 -12.50 2.38
CA TYR A 374 16.52 -11.79 1.20
C TYR A 374 17.16 -12.76 0.19
N LEU A 375 18.03 -13.66 0.65
CA LEU A 375 18.65 -14.69 -0.22
C LEU A 375 17.60 -15.64 -0.81
N LYS A 376 16.59 -16.02 -0.03
CA LYS A 376 15.50 -16.87 -0.50
C LYS A 376 14.65 -16.18 -1.58
N ILE A 377 14.35 -14.90 -1.41
CA ILE A 377 13.66 -14.08 -2.40
C ILE A 377 14.52 -13.94 -3.66
N ALA A 378 15.83 -13.71 -3.52
CA ALA A 378 16.76 -13.64 -4.64
C ALA A 378 16.80 -14.96 -5.44
N LEU A 379 16.82 -16.10 -4.74
CA LEU A 379 16.79 -17.42 -5.35
C LEU A 379 15.49 -17.65 -6.14
N GLU A 380 14.35 -17.21 -5.60
CA GLU A 380 13.05 -17.26 -6.29
C GLU A 380 13.01 -16.30 -7.48
N ALA A 381 13.54 -15.08 -7.36
CA ALA A 381 13.60 -14.14 -8.48
C ALA A 381 14.61 -14.55 -9.58
N GLY A 382 15.63 -15.34 -9.22
CA GLY A 382 16.79 -15.61 -10.08
C GLY A 382 17.73 -14.40 -10.25
N ARG A 383 17.54 -13.35 -9.47
CA ARG A 383 18.33 -12.10 -9.44
C ARG A 383 18.26 -11.48 -8.06
N PHE A 384 19.21 -10.60 -7.72
CA PHE A 384 19.17 -9.90 -6.44
C PHE A 384 18.07 -8.83 -6.43
N PRO A 385 17.15 -8.85 -5.44
CA PRO A 385 16.14 -7.81 -5.32
C PRO A 385 16.73 -6.51 -4.79
N GLN A 386 16.11 -5.39 -5.13
CA GLN A 386 16.38 -4.10 -4.50
C GLN A 386 15.61 -4.00 -3.19
N MET A 387 16.33 -3.84 -2.08
CA MET A 387 15.71 -3.61 -0.78
C MET A 387 15.33 -2.14 -0.61
N VAL A 388 14.08 -1.90 -0.21
CA VAL A 388 13.51 -0.56 0.01
C VAL A 388 12.68 -0.57 1.30
N THR A 389 12.64 0.56 2.01
CA THR A 389 11.73 0.74 3.15
C THR A 389 10.36 1.20 2.65
N HIS A 390 9.30 0.86 3.38
CA HIS A 390 7.97 1.40 3.11
C HIS A 390 7.95 2.94 3.25
N TYR A 391 8.63 3.47 4.27
CA TYR A 391 8.85 4.90 4.48
C TYR A 391 9.30 5.64 3.22
N TRP A 392 10.30 5.09 2.52
CA TRP A 392 10.81 5.67 1.29
C TRP A 392 9.89 5.43 0.11
N LEU A 393 9.31 4.24 0.03
CA LEU A 393 8.46 3.85 -1.09
C LEU A 393 7.20 4.73 -1.20
N ASP A 394 6.65 5.16 -0.08
CA ASP A 394 5.46 6.01 -0.01
C ASP A 394 5.74 7.50 -0.30
N GLN A 395 6.98 7.87 -0.64
CA GLN A 395 7.34 9.22 -1.09
C GLN A 395 7.00 9.48 -2.56
N GLY A 396 6.70 8.42 -3.33
CA GLY A 396 6.33 8.50 -4.74
C GLY A 396 7.33 9.30 -5.60
N ASN A 397 6.93 9.72 -6.79
CA ASN A 397 7.71 10.61 -7.65
C ASN A 397 7.76 12.05 -7.10
N GLY A 398 8.30 12.24 -5.89
CA GLY A 398 8.30 13.53 -5.19
C GLY A 398 6.92 13.98 -4.71
N LYS A 399 5.96 13.06 -4.66
CA LYS A 399 4.61 13.27 -4.14
C LYS A 399 4.41 12.28 -3.02
N ILE A 400 4.34 12.78 -1.80
CA ILE A 400 3.98 11.98 -0.63
C ILE A 400 2.62 11.33 -0.91
N ILE A 401 2.63 10.00 -1.14
CA ILE A 401 1.45 9.19 -1.44
C ILE A 401 1.02 8.35 -0.24
N GLY A 402 1.84 8.30 0.81
CA GLY A 402 1.52 7.74 2.11
C GLY A 402 2.32 8.42 3.22
N THR A 403 1.92 8.21 4.48
CA THR A 403 2.48 8.90 5.66
C THR A 403 3.18 7.95 6.62
N HIS A 404 3.57 6.78 6.12
CA HIS A 404 4.20 5.73 6.91
C HIS A 404 5.64 6.10 7.28
N CYS A 405 6.14 5.55 8.38
CA CYS A 405 7.52 5.72 8.86
C CYS A 405 8.20 4.38 9.15
N ASP A 406 7.61 3.28 8.68
CA ASP A 406 8.14 1.95 8.89
C ASP A 406 9.14 1.53 7.77
N PRO A 407 10.11 0.65 8.09
CA PRO A 407 10.42 0.17 9.43
C PRO A 407 11.14 1.25 10.24
N ARG A 408 10.65 1.50 11.45
CA ARG A 408 11.12 2.57 12.34
C ARG A 408 12.49 2.20 12.88
N GLY A 409 13.53 2.89 12.41
CA GLY A 409 14.90 2.75 12.90
C GLY A 409 15.60 1.42 12.60
N LEU A 410 15.22 0.74 11.52
CA LEU A 410 15.93 -0.46 11.08
C LEU A 410 17.32 -0.08 10.56
N LYS A 411 18.39 -0.69 11.09
CA LYS A 411 19.76 -0.47 10.62
C LYS A 411 20.01 -1.27 9.35
N VAL A 412 19.59 -0.74 8.20
CA VAL A 412 19.70 -1.40 6.88
C VAL A 412 21.16 -1.74 6.54
N THR A 413 22.13 -0.94 7.00
CA THR A 413 23.57 -1.23 6.84
C THR A 413 23.99 -2.55 7.50
N GLU A 414 23.48 -2.84 8.71
CA GLU A 414 23.75 -4.11 9.41
C GLU A 414 23.18 -5.30 8.63
N LEU A 415 22.00 -5.13 8.03
CA LEU A 415 21.38 -6.14 7.17
C LEU A 415 22.21 -6.39 5.90
N TYR A 416 22.70 -5.33 5.23
CA TYR A 416 23.57 -5.47 4.06
C TYR A 416 24.89 -6.20 4.41
N GLN A 417 25.51 -5.85 5.53
CA GLN A 417 26.73 -6.52 6.00
C GLN A 417 26.49 -8.03 6.23
N LYS A 418 25.37 -8.41 6.82
CA LYS A 418 25.04 -9.83 7.03
C LYS A 418 24.86 -10.58 5.72
N ILE A 419 24.14 -10.01 4.75
CA ILE A 419 23.98 -10.61 3.42
C ILE A 419 25.36 -10.74 2.74
N GLY A 420 26.19 -9.69 2.83
CA GLY A 420 27.57 -9.68 2.33
C GLY A 420 28.42 -10.81 2.91
N ARG A 421 28.40 -10.98 4.24
CA ARG A 421 29.11 -12.07 4.92
C ARG A 421 28.64 -13.44 4.47
N TYR A 422 27.32 -13.65 4.35
CA TYR A 422 26.80 -14.91 3.83
C TYR A 422 27.35 -15.21 2.43
N LEU A 423 27.42 -14.22 1.56
CA LEU A 423 27.85 -14.38 0.17
C LEU A 423 29.37 -14.25 -0.04
N ASN A 424 30.15 -13.92 1.00
CA ASN A 424 31.56 -13.52 0.91
C ASN A 424 31.75 -12.36 -0.08
N HIS A 425 30.82 -11.43 -0.14
CA HIS A 425 30.99 -10.20 -0.88
C HIS A 425 31.86 -9.22 -0.07
N PRO A 426 32.57 -8.28 -0.72
CA PRO A 426 33.31 -7.23 -0.03
C PRO A 426 32.44 -6.45 0.96
N GLU A 427 33.07 -5.86 1.96
CA GLU A 427 32.37 -4.94 2.87
C GLU A 427 31.89 -3.69 2.11
N GLY A 428 30.79 -3.09 2.58
CA GLY A 428 30.20 -1.90 1.97
C GLY A 428 29.24 -2.18 0.79
N ILE A 429 29.12 -3.43 0.35
CA ILE A 429 28.19 -3.80 -0.73
C ILE A 429 26.74 -3.50 -0.33
N LEU A 430 26.04 -2.80 -1.21
CA LEU A 430 24.64 -2.43 -1.05
C LEU A 430 23.72 -3.44 -1.75
N TYR A 431 22.69 -3.89 -1.04
CA TYR A 431 21.66 -4.81 -1.56
C TYR A 431 20.32 -4.10 -1.82
N GLY A 432 20.39 -2.78 -1.99
CA GLY A 432 19.26 -1.88 -2.20
C GLY A 432 19.77 -0.44 -2.25
N LEU A 433 18.97 0.49 -1.74
CA LEU A 433 19.33 1.91 -1.69
C LEU A 433 20.44 2.16 -0.66
N LYS A 434 21.36 3.09 -0.96
CA LYS A 434 22.32 3.57 0.05
C LYS A 434 21.54 4.15 1.24
N PRO A 435 21.69 3.62 2.47
CA PRO A 435 20.90 4.07 3.60
C PRO A 435 21.18 5.53 3.95
N SER A 436 20.13 6.30 4.09
CA SER A 436 20.11 7.70 4.51
C SER A 436 19.06 7.82 5.61
N TYR A 437 19.54 8.02 6.84
CA TYR A 437 18.72 7.91 8.04
C TYR A 437 18.19 9.28 8.49
N GLY A 438 16.90 9.38 8.77
CA GLY A 438 16.28 10.59 9.32
C GLY A 438 14.77 10.62 9.18
N ARG A 439 14.14 11.78 9.40
CA ARG A 439 12.67 11.94 9.35
C ARG A 439 12.15 12.72 8.15
N SER A 440 13.04 13.16 7.28
CA SER A 440 12.78 14.12 6.20
C SER A 440 13.06 13.48 4.84
N PRO A 441 12.06 12.90 4.17
CA PRO A 441 12.26 12.32 2.84
C PRO A 441 12.66 13.35 1.79
N GLU A 442 12.24 14.61 1.95
CA GLU A 442 12.63 15.75 1.11
C GLU A 442 14.13 16.05 1.18
N LYS A 443 14.82 15.56 2.22
CA LYS A 443 16.28 15.62 2.37
C LYS A 443 16.98 14.34 1.87
N GLY A 444 16.23 13.43 1.24
CA GLY A 444 16.73 12.14 0.77
C GLY A 444 16.86 11.08 1.86
N HIS A 445 16.23 11.25 3.03
CA HIS A 445 16.19 10.19 4.04
C HIS A 445 15.30 9.06 3.54
N ASN A 446 15.86 7.86 3.42
CA ASN A 446 15.18 6.66 2.94
C ASN A 446 15.06 5.57 4.02
N VAL A 447 15.56 5.83 5.23
CA VAL A 447 15.30 5.01 6.41
C VAL A 447 14.82 5.93 7.51
N TRP A 448 13.63 5.67 8.05
CA TRP A 448 13.10 6.50 9.11
C TRP A 448 13.94 6.34 10.38
N TRP A 449 14.39 7.46 10.94
CA TRP A 449 15.16 7.47 12.18
C TRP A 449 14.83 8.70 13.03
N ALA A 450 14.68 8.50 14.34
CA ALA A 450 14.54 9.56 15.31
C ALA A 450 15.22 9.19 16.63
N ASP A 451 16.14 10.04 17.11
CA ASP A 451 16.98 9.71 18.27
C ASP A 451 16.18 9.49 19.55
N ARG A 452 15.09 10.25 19.76
CA ARG A 452 14.21 10.02 20.93
C ARG A 452 13.52 8.65 20.92
N ILE A 453 13.39 8.02 19.76
CA ILE A 453 12.75 6.70 19.59
C ILE A 453 13.79 5.58 19.53
N MET A 454 14.94 5.85 18.90
CA MET A 454 15.95 4.84 18.58
C MET A 454 17.24 4.96 19.40
N GLY A 455 17.34 5.96 20.27
CA GLY A 455 18.61 6.42 20.84
C GLY A 455 19.46 7.17 19.80
N ASP A 456 20.54 7.80 20.25
CA ASP A 456 21.48 8.47 19.36
C ASP A 456 22.03 7.47 18.33
N MET A 457 22.01 7.83 17.05
CA MET A 457 22.81 7.08 16.07
C MET A 457 24.26 7.11 16.52
N ALA A 458 24.87 5.93 16.68
CA ALA A 458 26.33 5.87 16.77
C ALA A 458 26.88 6.59 15.53
N PRO A 459 27.85 7.52 15.69
CA PRO A 459 28.42 8.23 14.56
C PRO A 459 28.93 7.20 13.54
N PRO A 460 28.82 7.48 12.24
CA PRO A 460 29.39 6.59 11.22
C PRO A 460 30.84 6.36 11.62
N THR A 461 31.19 5.08 11.84
CA THR A 461 32.56 4.71 12.14
C THR A 461 33.38 5.23 10.98
N GLU A 462 34.18 6.26 11.20
CA GLU A 462 35.09 6.77 10.19
C GLU A 462 35.84 5.55 9.66
N THR A 463 35.64 5.31 8.37
CA THR A 463 36.45 4.38 7.61
C THR A 463 37.88 4.67 8.02
N ALA A 464 38.55 3.64 8.57
CA ALA A 464 39.92 3.72 8.99
C ALA A 464 40.68 4.53 7.95
N GLN A 465 41.09 5.75 8.34
CA GLN A 465 42.02 6.51 7.55
C GLN A 465 43.19 5.57 7.31
N ILE A 466 43.32 5.11 6.06
CA ILE A 466 44.55 4.55 5.56
C ILE A 466 45.54 5.70 5.68
N SER A 467 46.18 5.77 6.84
CA SER A 467 47.37 6.57 7.06
C SER A 467 48.43 5.95 6.16
N GLY A 468 48.50 6.49 4.94
CA GLY A 468 49.72 6.42 4.16
C GLY A 468 50.84 6.97 5.04
N SER A 469 51.71 6.07 5.48
CA SER A 469 53.03 6.44 5.95
C SER A 469 53.91 6.82 4.74
N PRO A 470 54.87 7.73 4.93
CA PRO A 470 55.61 8.42 3.86
C PRO A 470 56.42 7.53 2.94
#